data_AF-A0A2V7ACH8-F1
#
_entry.id   AF-A0A2V7ACH8-F1
#
_cell.length_a   1.000
_cell.length_b   1.000
_cell.length_c   1.000
_cell.angle_alpha   90.00
_cell.angle_beta   90.00
_cell.angle_gamma   90.00
#
_symmetry.space_group_name_H-M   'P 1'
#
loop_
_entity.id
_entity.type
_entity.pdbx_description
1 polymer ?
#
loop_
_entity_poly.entity_id
_entity_poly.type
_entity_poly.pdbx_seq_one_letter_code
_entity_poly.pdbx_strand_id
1 'polypeptide(L)'
;MRSRPLPVMLLLALMASPTFAHATRTVDEVVAEVRRATEPYRDIARARADGFVQISGMEARHGYHFINVNSPVLTATGMATGQLELARPPMLLYVERDSVWRLVGVEYALPSAPVPNPLPGASWHWHEASCHYRDYQELPARRGPDCPPRHPQSGEPFVLWHPAFAVAHVWAWHENPDGVFAEENRALAAYGGSPPRPHGHRAPRSEPELAYSQFTHRFAGGVLLLLAAVIAWESRHRRPRPWSWVSSVLWILFGLYLIPTSDPESWPAGPGRFVDIFTDSLVLQHKALAMVPIAFGVVGILRSAGVIERVRRTVLVPVLAVLAGVSLFVHFHDGHFHLDAIYVQHAAMGATAVGAGVMLFLARHTPRGEALMRWAWPGFLALLGLILLVYVEM
;
A
#
# COMPACT_ATOMS: atom_id res chain seq x y z
N MET A 1 55.17 34.75 -17.47
CA MET A 1 55.33 33.48 -18.22
C MET A 1 54.14 33.34 -19.16
N ARG A 2 54.43 33.00 -20.43
CA ARG A 2 53.52 33.08 -21.59
C ARG A 2 52.36 32.08 -21.50
N SER A 3 51.17 32.58 -21.82
CA SER A 3 49.96 31.85 -22.19
C SER A 3 50.19 30.98 -23.44
N ARG A 4 49.73 29.72 -23.40
CA ARG A 4 49.52 28.85 -24.56
C ARG A 4 48.09 28.32 -24.54
N PRO A 5 47.31 28.45 -25.62
CA PRO A 5 46.00 27.81 -25.74
C PRO A 5 46.18 26.35 -26.19
N LEU A 6 45.48 25.42 -25.55
CA LEU A 6 45.32 24.05 -26.04
C LEU A 6 44.17 24.01 -27.07
N PRO A 7 44.34 23.32 -28.21
CA PRO A 7 43.33 23.27 -29.26
C PRO A 7 42.21 22.28 -28.87
N VAL A 8 40.97 22.71 -29.03
CA VAL A 8 39.78 21.86 -29.00
C VAL A 8 39.79 21.02 -30.27
N MET A 9 40.18 19.75 -30.17
CA MET A 9 40.03 18.78 -31.25
C MET A 9 38.67 18.11 -31.10
N LEU A 10 37.70 18.58 -31.88
CA LEU A 10 36.35 18.06 -31.98
C LEU A 10 36.39 16.68 -32.67
N LEU A 11 36.41 15.59 -31.90
CA LEU A 11 36.13 14.26 -32.43
C LEU A 11 34.61 14.11 -32.62
N LEU A 12 34.15 14.24 -33.86
CA LEU A 12 32.85 13.71 -34.29
C LEU A 12 32.95 12.18 -34.33
N ALA A 13 32.70 11.54 -33.19
CA ALA A 13 32.39 10.13 -33.16
C ALA A 13 30.96 9.95 -33.69
N LEU A 14 30.81 9.41 -34.90
CA LEU A 14 29.55 8.82 -35.34
C LEU A 14 29.24 7.67 -34.37
N MET A 15 28.41 7.95 -33.36
CA MET A 15 27.72 6.94 -32.59
C MET A 15 26.64 6.36 -33.50
N ALA A 16 27.01 5.37 -34.31
CA ALA A 16 26.03 4.41 -34.79
C ALA A 16 25.51 3.69 -33.54
N SER A 17 24.39 4.18 -33.00
CA SER A 17 23.68 3.46 -31.94
C SER A 17 23.33 2.09 -32.50
N PRO A 18 23.79 0.98 -31.91
CA PRO A 18 23.20 -0.31 -32.26
C PRO A 18 21.73 -0.18 -31.95
N THR A 19 20.88 -0.31 -32.97
CA THR A 19 19.48 -0.61 -32.79
C THR A 19 19.43 -1.93 -32.04
N PHE A 20 19.34 -1.88 -30.71
CA PHE A 20 18.90 -3.01 -29.92
C PHE A 20 17.48 -3.32 -30.39
N ALA A 21 17.36 -4.19 -31.39
CA ALA A 21 16.14 -4.94 -31.59
C ALA A 21 15.85 -5.59 -30.23
N HIS A 22 14.76 -5.19 -29.56
CA HIS A 22 14.27 -5.93 -28.41
C HIS A 22 14.04 -7.36 -28.90
N ALA A 23 14.93 -8.28 -28.52
CA ALA A 23 14.72 -9.70 -28.77
C ALA A 23 13.40 -10.04 -28.08
N THR A 24 12.38 -10.30 -28.89
CA THR A 24 11.07 -10.69 -28.37
C THR A 24 11.27 -12.09 -27.78
N ARG A 25 11.01 -12.25 -26.48
CA ARG A 25 11.15 -13.56 -25.81
C ARG A 25 10.31 -14.59 -26.56
N THR A 26 10.65 -15.87 -26.44
CA THR A 26 9.77 -16.96 -26.89
C THR A 26 8.74 -17.29 -25.82
N VAL A 27 7.67 -18.00 -26.20
CA VAL A 27 6.67 -18.51 -25.25
C VAL A 27 7.34 -19.39 -24.19
N ASP A 28 8.25 -20.28 -24.61
CA ASP A 28 8.96 -21.20 -23.71
C ASP A 28 9.86 -20.47 -22.71
N GLU A 29 10.54 -19.40 -23.14
CA GLU A 29 11.35 -18.56 -22.25
C GLU A 29 10.51 -17.90 -21.16
N VAL A 30 9.32 -17.38 -21.52
CA VAL A 30 8.39 -16.78 -20.56
C VAL A 30 7.92 -17.82 -19.55
N VAL A 31 7.45 -18.98 -20.03
CA VAL A 31 6.94 -20.05 -19.17
C VAL A 31 8.04 -20.59 -18.26
N ALA A 32 9.26 -20.76 -18.77
CA ALA A 32 10.41 -21.22 -17.99
C ALA A 32 10.78 -20.22 -16.87
N GLU A 33 10.75 -18.91 -17.16
CA GLU A 33 11.02 -17.88 -16.16
C GLU A 33 9.94 -17.87 -15.07
N VAL A 34 8.65 -17.90 -15.47
CA VAL A 34 7.53 -17.95 -14.52
C VAL A 34 7.59 -19.19 -13.65
N ARG A 35 7.87 -20.37 -14.22
CA ARG A 35 8.05 -21.61 -13.45
C ARG A 35 9.20 -21.47 -12.46
N ARG A 36 10.36 -20.98 -12.90
CA ARG A 36 11.52 -20.80 -12.01
C ARG A 36 11.21 -19.88 -10.84
N ALA A 37 10.50 -18.78 -11.09
CA ALA A 37 10.14 -17.80 -10.08
C ALA A 37 9.07 -18.31 -9.10
N THR A 38 8.18 -19.20 -9.55
CA THR A 38 7.01 -19.64 -8.77
C THR A 38 7.07 -21.08 -8.28
N GLU A 39 8.14 -21.85 -8.58
CA GLU A 39 8.36 -23.19 -8.04
C GLU A 39 8.24 -23.24 -6.51
N PRO A 40 8.83 -22.30 -5.72
CA PRO A 40 8.67 -22.31 -4.27
C PRO A 40 7.21 -22.17 -3.83
N TYR A 41 6.37 -21.52 -4.63
CA TYR A 41 4.97 -21.25 -4.34
C TYR A 41 4.03 -22.40 -4.69
N ARG A 42 4.55 -23.51 -5.20
CA ARG A 42 3.77 -24.77 -5.23
C ARG A 42 3.41 -25.23 -3.83
N ASP A 43 4.21 -24.84 -2.83
CA ASP A 43 3.80 -24.84 -1.42
C ASP A 43 3.09 -23.52 -1.10
N ILE A 44 1.78 -23.58 -0.83
CA ILE A 44 0.99 -22.41 -0.48
C ILE A 44 1.43 -21.76 0.83
N ALA A 45 2.01 -22.52 1.77
CA ALA A 45 2.53 -21.95 3.01
C ALA A 45 3.71 -21.00 2.72
N ARG A 46 4.53 -21.34 1.72
CA ARG A 46 5.60 -20.45 1.26
C ARG A 46 5.06 -19.19 0.58
N ALA A 47 4.01 -19.31 -0.22
CA ALA A 47 3.35 -18.14 -0.83
C ALA A 47 2.81 -17.19 0.25
N ARG A 48 2.08 -17.72 1.24
CA ARG A 48 1.55 -16.93 2.36
C ARG A 48 2.67 -16.27 3.17
N ALA A 49 3.75 -16.99 3.44
CA ALA A 49 4.92 -16.44 4.14
C ALA A 49 5.60 -15.28 3.38
N ASP A 50 5.59 -15.33 2.04
CA ASP A 50 6.15 -14.29 1.17
C ASP A 50 5.12 -13.17 0.83
N GLY A 51 3.96 -13.16 1.50
CA GLY A 51 2.98 -12.07 1.45
C GLY A 51 1.86 -12.23 0.43
N PHE A 52 1.62 -13.43 -0.09
CA PHE A 52 0.46 -13.72 -0.93
C PHE A 52 -0.80 -13.99 -0.11
N VAL A 53 -1.89 -13.30 -0.45
CA VAL A 53 -3.15 -13.32 0.30
C VAL A 53 -4.32 -13.61 -0.64
N GLN A 54 -5.27 -14.45 -0.22
CA GLN A 54 -6.43 -14.79 -1.04
C GLN A 54 -7.35 -13.59 -1.18
N ILE A 55 -7.66 -13.21 -2.43
CA ILE A 55 -8.55 -12.09 -2.75
C ILE A 55 -9.81 -12.49 -3.51
N SER A 56 -9.91 -13.73 -3.98
CA SER A 56 -11.11 -14.20 -4.66
C SER A 56 -11.57 -15.57 -4.13
N GLY A 57 -12.81 -15.93 -4.46
CA GLY A 57 -13.35 -17.27 -4.28
C GLY A 57 -12.84 -18.21 -5.38
N MET A 58 -13.41 -19.41 -5.46
CA MET A 58 -13.10 -20.30 -6.58
C MET A 58 -13.85 -19.84 -7.84
N GLU A 59 -13.14 -19.23 -8.76
CA GLU A 59 -13.69 -18.89 -10.08
C GLU A 59 -13.50 -20.07 -11.03
N ALA A 60 -14.60 -20.59 -11.56
CA ALA A 60 -14.65 -21.88 -12.25
C ALA A 60 -13.60 -22.09 -13.35
N ARG A 61 -13.03 -21.04 -13.94
CA ARG A 61 -12.01 -21.16 -15.01
C ARG A 61 -10.75 -20.34 -14.78
N HIS A 62 -10.60 -19.71 -13.61
CA HIS A 62 -9.41 -18.96 -13.24
C HIS A 62 -8.70 -19.53 -12.02
N GLY A 63 -9.45 -20.15 -11.10
CA GLY A 63 -8.92 -20.56 -9.80
C GLY A 63 -9.27 -19.59 -8.69
N TYR A 64 -8.60 -19.74 -7.57
CA TYR A 64 -8.52 -18.76 -6.51
C TYR A 64 -7.35 -17.81 -6.78
N HIS A 65 -7.60 -16.51 -6.68
CA HIS A 65 -6.58 -15.49 -6.85
C HIS A 65 -5.90 -15.14 -5.53
N PHE A 66 -4.58 -15.15 -5.53
CA PHE A 66 -3.75 -14.73 -4.41
C PHE A 66 -2.85 -13.58 -4.83
N ILE A 67 -3.05 -12.39 -4.27
CA ILE A 67 -2.25 -11.19 -4.58
C ILE A 67 -1.08 -11.06 -3.61
N ASN A 68 0.10 -10.67 -4.11
CA ASN A 68 1.19 -10.26 -3.25
C ASN A 68 0.96 -8.84 -2.75
N VAL A 69 0.79 -8.66 -1.43
CA VAL A 69 0.54 -7.34 -0.83
C VAL A 69 1.75 -6.38 -0.92
N ASN A 70 2.93 -6.91 -1.19
CA ASN A 70 4.16 -6.14 -1.43
C ASN A 70 4.38 -5.88 -2.93
N SER A 71 3.45 -6.28 -3.80
CA SER A 71 3.57 -6.12 -5.24
C SER A 71 3.69 -4.64 -5.62
N PRO A 72 4.61 -4.28 -6.53
CA PRO A 72 4.67 -2.94 -7.09
C PRO A 72 3.36 -2.48 -7.72
N VAL A 73 2.48 -3.40 -8.16
CA VAL A 73 1.16 -3.04 -8.72
C VAL A 73 0.27 -2.32 -7.71
N LEU A 74 0.48 -2.56 -6.41
CA LEU A 74 -0.20 -1.86 -5.31
C LEU A 74 0.53 -0.57 -4.90
N THR A 75 1.68 -0.29 -5.51
CA THR A 75 2.47 0.92 -5.25
C THR A 75 2.32 1.92 -6.38
N ALA A 76 2.29 3.22 -6.06
CA ALA A 76 2.25 4.28 -7.06
C ALA A 76 3.41 4.18 -8.08
N THR A 77 4.58 3.71 -7.63
CA THR A 77 5.76 3.51 -8.50
C THR A 77 5.55 2.40 -9.52
N GLY A 78 5.03 1.24 -9.12
CA GLY A 78 4.78 0.14 -10.06
C GLY A 78 3.59 0.41 -10.99
N MET A 79 2.56 1.12 -10.52
CA MET A 79 1.51 1.65 -11.39
C MET A 79 2.07 2.65 -12.41
N ALA A 80 3.00 3.52 -12.00
CA ALA A 80 3.59 4.54 -12.89
C ALA A 80 4.58 3.96 -13.91
N THR A 81 5.33 2.93 -13.56
CA THR A 81 6.29 2.31 -14.49
C THR A 81 5.59 1.39 -15.48
N GLY A 82 4.48 0.74 -15.09
CA GLY A 82 3.76 -0.22 -15.92
C GLY A 82 4.64 -1.39 -16.40
N GLN A 83 5.76 -1.62 -15.72
CA GLN A 83 6.75 -2.61 -16.14
C GLN A 83 6.38 -4.00 -15.64
N LEU A 84 6.36 -4.95 -16.57
CA LEU A 84 6.12 -6.35 -16.29
C LEU A 84 7.41 -7.05 -15.81
N GLU A 85 7.47 -7.43 -14.53
CA GLU A 85 8.53 -8.30 -13.99
C GLU A 85 8.08 -9.77 -13.98
N LEU A 86 8.50 -10.56 -14.99
CA LEU A 86 8.12 -11.97 -15.10
C LEU A 86 8.57 -12.83 -13.90
N ALA A 87 9.66 -12.42 -13.24
CA ALA A 87 10.21 -13.12 -12.08
C ALA A 87 9.49 -12.77 -10.76
N ARG A 88 8.54 -11.83 -10.80
CA ARG A 88 7.77 -11.37 -9.64
C ARG A 88 6.29 -11.19 -10.01
N PRO A 89 5.58 -12.28 -10.33
CA PRO A 89 4.17 -12.20 -10.65
C PRO A 89 3.39 -11.58 -9.48
N PRO A 90 2.52 -10.59 -9.73
CA PRO A 90 1.76 -9.93 -8.68
C PRO A 90 0.67 -10.86 -8.12
N MET A 91 0.21 -11.84 -8.89
CA MET A 91 -0.83 -12.78 -8.50
C MET A 91 -0.47 -14.22 -8.84
N LEU A 92 -0.79 -15.12 -7.90
CA LEU A 92 -0.71 -16.57 -8.05
C LEU A 92 -2.12 -17.13 -8.15
N LEU A 93 -2.29 -18.13 -9.01
CA LEU A 93 -3.56 -18.81 -9.22
C LEU A 93 -3.49 -20.21 -8.67
N TYR A 94 -4.44 -20.58 -7.82
CA TYR A 94 -4.53 -21.92 -7.25
C TYR A 94 -5.87 -22.59 -7.53
N VAL A 95 -5.86 -23.92 -7.51
CA VAL A 95 -7.06 -24.72 -7.28
C VAL A 95 -6.94 -25.48 -5.97
N GLU A 96 -8.07 -25.79 -5.37
CA GLU A 96 -8.14 -26.57 -4.13
C GLU A 96 -9.02 -27.79 -4.36
N ARG A 97 -8.54 -28.94 -3.91
CA ARG A 97 -9.34 -30.16 -3.81
C ARG A 97 -8.88 -30.95 -2.59
N ASP A 98 -9.83 -31.38 -1.76
CA ASP A 98 -9.58 -32.16 -0.54
C ASP A 98 -8.57 -31.48 0.42
N SER A 99 -8.69 -30.16 0.56
CA SER A 99 -7.80 -29.27 1.32
C SER A 99 -6.37 -29.19 0.79
N VAL A 100 -6.11 -29.69 -0.43
CA VAL A 100 -4.81 -29.60 -1.10
C VAL A 100 -4.85 -28.50 -2.13
N TRP A 101 -4.06 -27.45 -1.87
CA TRP A 101 -3.84 -26.35 -2.80
C TRP A 101 -2.81 -26.72 -3.86
N ARG A 102 -3.11 -26.43 -5.12
CA ARG A 102 -2.18 -26.64 -6.25
C ARG A 102 -2.08 -25.35 -7.05
N LEU A 103 -0.85 -24.87 -7.21
CA LEU A 103 -0.55 -23.74 -8.10
C LEU A 103 -0.83 -24.16 -9.54
N VAL A 104 -1.61 -23.36 -10.27
CA VAL A 104 -2.01 -23.64 -11.66
C VAL A 104 -1.42 -22.64 -12.65
N GLY A 105 -1.14 -21.41 -12.20
CA GLY A 105 -0.62 -20.35 -13.04
C GLY A 105 -0.35 -19.07 -12.28
N VAL A 106 -0.14 -18.00 -13.03
CA VAL A 106 0.01 -16.64 -12.52
C VAL A 106 -0.84 -15.69 -13.34
N GLU A 107 -1.18 -14.56 -12.74
CA GLU A 107 -1.82 -13.44 -13.43
C GLU A 107 -0.94 -12.20 -13.30
N TYR A 108 -0.81 -11.48 -14.40
CA TYR A 108 -0.20 -10.16 -14.43
C TYR A 108 -1.27 -9.10 -14.66
N ALA A 109 -1.44 -8.23 -13.67
CA ALA A 109 -2.28 -7.04 -13.77
C ALA A 109 -1.42 -5.79 -14.00
N LEU A 110 -1.80 -4.97 -14.97
CA LEU A 110 -1.20 -3.67 -15.28
C LEU A 110 -2.29 -2.62 -15.51
N PRO A 111 -2.05 -1.32 -15.25
CA PRO A 111 -3.05 -0.27 -15.49
C PRO A 111 -3.55 -0.20 -16.94
N SER A 112 -2.75 -0.65 -17.90
CA SER A 112 -3.08 -0.73 -19.32
C SER A 112 -2.28 -1.83 -20.00
N ALA A 113 -2.79 -2.37 -21.10
CA ALA A 113 -2.08 -3.37 -21.88
C ALA A 113 -0.74 -2.80 -22.41
N PRO A 114 0.40 -3.47 -22.17
CA PRO A 114 1.72 -2.97 -22.53
C PRO A 114 1.97 -3.03 -24.04
N VAL A 115 2.65 -2.00 -24.56
CA VAL A 115 3.07 -1.90 -25.97
C VAL A 115 4.58 -1.60 -26.02
N PRO A 116 5.42 -2.47 -26.62
CA PRO A 116 5.07 -3.76 -27.24
C PRO A 116 4.65 -4.81 -26.20
N ASN A 117 3.89 -5.82 -26.63
CA ASN A 117 3.43 -6.90 -25.75
C ASN A 117 4.62 -7.78 -25.30
N PRO A 118 4.94 -7.83 -23.99
CA PRO A 118 6.06 -8.61 -23.46
C PRO A 118 5.76 -10.12 -23.35
N LEU A 119 4.49 -10.51 -23.58
CA LEU A 119 4.00 -11.89 -23.59
C LEU A 119 3.64 -12.27 -25.05
N PRO A 120 4.52 -12.96 -25.77
CA PRO A 120 4.36 -13.24 -27.19
C PRO A 120 3.08 -14.05 -27.46
N GLY A 121 2.17 -13.51 -28.27
CA GLY A 121 0.92 -14.18 -28.61
C GLY A 121 -0.14 -14.19 -27.50
N ALA A 122 0.11 -13.58 -26.34
CA ALA A 122 -0.90 -13.41 -25.30
C ALA A 122 -1.89 -12.31 -25.68
N SER A 123 -3.18 -12.55 -25.48
CA SER A 123 -4.20 -11.51 -25.48
C SER A 123 -4.34 -10.92 -24.08
N TRP A 124 -4.08 -9.63 -23.94
CA TRP A 124 -4.42 -8.90 -22.71
C TRP A 124 -5.91 -8.61 -22.72
N HIS A 125 -6.62 -9.01 -21.68
CA HIS A 125 -8.05 -8.74 -21.49
C HIS A 125 -8.23 -7.66 -20.41
N TRP A 126 -9.45 -7.15 -20.29
CA TRP A 126 -9.78 -6.11 -19.32
C TRP A 126 -10.57 -6.71 -18.18
N HIS A 127 -10.01 -6.60 -16.97
CA HIS A 127 -10.77 -6.78 -15.74
C HIS A 127 -11.45 -5.45 -15.41
N GLU A 128 -12.77 -5.48 -15.26
CA GLU A 128 -13.57 -4.28 -15.05
C GLU A 128 -13.36 -3.65 -13.67
N ALA A 129 -13.80 -2.42 -13.49
CA ALA A 129 -13.76 -1.80 -12.17
C ALA A 129 -14.82 -2.45 -11.28
N SER A 130 -14.40 -3.00 -10.14
CA SER A 130 -15.26 -3.88 -9.33
C SER A 130 -15.18 -3.56 -7.83
N CYS A 131 -16.31 -3.73 -7.16
CA CYS A 131 -16.48 -3.76 -5.72
C CYS A 131 -16.27 -5.18 -5.21
N HIS A 132 -15.52 -5.35 -4.15
CA HIS A 132 -15.23 -6.62 -3.50
C HIS A 132 -15.96 -6.72 -2.17
N TYR A 133 -16.50 -7.89 -1.87
CA TYR A 133 -17.23 -8.19 -0.65
C TYR A 133 -16.54 -9.29 0.16
N ARG A 134 -16.90 -9.39 1.44
CA ARG A 134 -16.22 -10.27 2.39
C ARG A 134 -16.24 -11.75 2.01
N ASP A 135 -17.26 -12.21 1.29
CA ASP A 135 -17.38 -13.57 0.77
C ASP A 135 -16.69 -13.77 -0.59
N TYR A 136 -15.84 -12.83 -1.01
CA TYR A 136 -15.14 -12.82 -2.28
C TYR A 136 -16.03 -12.68 -3.52
N GLN A 137 -17.29 -12.29 -3.34
CA GLN A 137 -18.10 -11.89 -4.48
C GLN A 137 -17.70 -10.50 -4.96
N GLU A 138 -17.92 -10.24 -6.25
CA GLU A 138 -17.60 -8.99 -6.91
C GLU A 138 -18.84 -8.39 -7.58
N LEU A 139 -18.91 -7.06 -7.63
CA LEU A 139 -19.91 -6.34 -8.44
C LEU A 139 -19.25 -5.22 -9.23
N PRO A 140 -19.50 -5.12 -10.54
CA PRO A 140 -18.96 -4.02 -11.35
C PRO A 140 -19.49 -2.67 -10.88
N ALA A 141 -18.59 -1.70 -10.69
CA ALA A 141 -18.92 -0.32 -10.41
C ALA A 141 -17.83 0.62 -10.92
N ARG A 142 -18.24 1.75 -11.50
CA ARG A 142 -17.28 2.71 -12.09
C ARG A 142 -16.39 3.40 -11.07
N ARG A 143 -16.86 3.54 -9.82
CA ARG A 143 -16.17 4.22 -8.72
C ARG A 143 -16.54 3.56 -7.40
N GLY A 144 -15.66 3.63 -6.41
CA GLY A 144 -15.91 3.15 -5.05
C GLY A 144 -17.22 3.66 -4.41
N PRO A 145 -17.59 4.95 -4.55
CA PRO A 145 -18.86 5.45 -4.00
C PRO A 145 -20.12 4.93 -4.71
N ASP A 146 -19.98 4.30 -5.88
CA ASP A 146 -21.09 3.68 -6.60
C ASP A 146 -21.35 2.24 -6.12
N CYS A 147 -20.49 1.69 -5.25
CA CYS A 147 -20.65 0.36 -4.68
C CYS A 147 -21.85 0.30 -3.72
N PRO A 148 -22.61 -0.80 -3.69
CA PRO A 148 -23.47 -1.11 -2.56
C PRO A 148 -22.64 -1.33 -1.26
N PRO A 149 -23.05 -0.78 -0.09
CA PRO A 149 -22.39 -1.08 1.19
C PRO A 149 -22.44 -2.57 1.57
N ARG A 150 -23.40 -3.33 1.03
CA ARG A 150 -23.57 -4.76 1.19
C ARG A 150 -23.90 -5.42 -0.14
N HIS A 151 -23.41 -6.63 -0.35
CA HIS A 151 -23.68 -7.40 -1.55
C HIS A 151 -25.19 -7.70 -1.65
N PRO A 152 -25.86 -7.43 -2.79
CA PRO A 152 -27.31 -7.59 -2.92
C PRO A 152 -27.84 -9.00 -2.70
N GLN A 153 -27.02 -10.03 -2.93
CA GLN A 153 -27.45 -11.43 -2.83
C GLN A 153 -27.03 -12.07 -1.50
N SER A 154 -25.78 -11.88 -1.07
CA SER A 154 -25.25 -12.51 0.15
C SER A 154 -25.40 -11.63 1.39
N GLY A 155 -25.60 -10.32 1.24
CA GLY A 155 -25.67 -9.37 2.35
C GLY A 155 -24.32 -9.08 3.02
N GLU A 156 -23.22 -9.67 2.53
CA GLU A 156 -21.87 -9.46 3.04
C GLU A 156 -21.41 -8.02 2.80
N PRO A 157 -20.66 -7.42 3.75
CA PRO A 157 -20.26 -6.03 3.64
C PRO A 157 -19.17 -5.84 2.59
N PHE A 158 -19.18 -4.63 2.02
CA PHE A 158 -18.13 -4.13 1.15
C PHE A 158 -16.77 -4.14 1.85
N VAL A 159 -15.72 -4.48 1.11
CA VAL A 159 -14.33 -4.53 1.57
C VAL A 159 -13.48 -3.49 0.86
N LEU A 160 -13.43 -3.53 -0.48
CA LEU A 160 -12.62 -2.60 -1.26
C LEU A 160 -13.18 -2.45 -2.68
N TRP A 161 -12.71 -1.42 -3.37
CA TRP A 161 -12.96 -1.20 -4.79
C TRP A 161 -11.65 -0.97 -5.51
N HIS A 162 -11.54 -1.45 -6.76
CA HIS A 162 -10.41 -1.15 -7.63
C HIS A 162 -10.88 -0.61 -8.99
N PRO A 163 -10.05 0.22 -9.67
CA PRO A 163 -10.31 0.60 -11.05
C PRO A 163 -10.16 -0.60 -11.99
N ALA A 164 -10.58 -0.43 -13.25
CA ALA A 164 -10.32 -1.42 -14.29
C ALA A 164 -8.82 -1.53 -14.59
N PHE A 165 -8.35 -2.71 -14.94
CA PHE A 165 -6.96 -2.98 -15.30
C PHE A 165 -6.84 -4.03 -16.39
N ALA A 166 -5.71 -4.04 -17.09
CA ALA A 166 -5.39 -5.02 -18.10
C ALA A 166 -4.72 -6.24 -17.46
N VAL A 167 -5.15 -7.42 -17.89
CA VAL A 167 -4.76 -8.70 -17.30
C VAL A 167 -4.27 -9.67 -18.36
N ALA A 168 -3.27 -10.47 -18.00
CA ALA A 168 -2.81 -11.59 -18.78
C ALA A 168 -2.42 -12.77 -17.88
N HIS A 169 -2.91 -13.94 -18.25
CA HIS A 169 -2.62 -15.18 -17.55
C HIS A 169 -1.42 -15.90 -18.15
N VAL A 170 -0.65 -16.58 -17.30
CA VAL A 170 0.34 -17.57 -17.72
C VAL A 170 0.07 -18.87 -16.98
N TRP A 171 -0.50 -19.85 -17.69
CA TRP A 171 -0.84 -21.19 -17.19
C TRP A 171 0.41 -22.07 -17.12
N ALA A 172 1.34 -21.70 -16.23
CA ALA A 172 2.64 -22.32 -16.14
C ALA A 172 2.62 -23.73 -15.54
N TRP A 173 1.64 -24.06 -14.69
CA TRP A 173 1.66 -25.27 -13.86
C TRP A 173 0.54 -26.26 -14.15
N HIS A 174 -0.54 -25.80 -14.77
CA HIS A 174 -1.64 -26.64 -15.22
C HIS A 174 -1.78 -26.56 -16.73
N GLU A 175 -2.02 -27.68 -17.39
CA GLU A 175 -2.26 -27.69 -18.82
C GLU A 175 -3.50 -26.86 -19.15
N ASN A 176 -3.40 -26.05 -20.20
CA ASN A 176 -4.54 -25.32 -20.75
C ASN A 176 -4.73 -25.74 -22.21
N PRO A 177 -5.82 -26.46 -22.53
CA PRO A 177 -6.11 -26.89 -23.89
C PRO A 177 -6.24 -25.75 -24.91
N ASP A 178 -6.52 -24.53 -24.46
CA ASP A 178 -6.72 -23.35 -25.31
C ASP A 178 -5.44 -22.49 -25.43
N GLY A 179 -4.36 -22.89 -24.76
CA GLY A 179 -3.04 -22.27 -24.84
C GLY A 179 -2.54 -21.69 -23.51
N VAL A 180 -1.22 -21.55 -23.38
CA VAL A 180 -0.57 -21.12 -22.12
C VAL A 180 -0.88 -19.68 -21.71
N PHE A 181 -1.35 -18.85 -22.65
CA PHE A 181 -1.75 -17.46 -22.42
C PHE A 181 -3.24 -17.22 -22.68
N ALA A 182 -4.06 -18.27 -22.77
CA ALA A 182 -5.49 -18.10 -22.91
C ALA A 182 -6.08 -17.36 -21.70
N GLU A 183 -7.11 -16.54 -21.94
CA GLU A 183 -7.78 -15.75 -20.90
C GLU A 183 -8.29 -16.63 -19.75
N GLU A 184 -8.93 -17.74 -20.07
CA GLU A 184 -9.44 -18.68 -19.08
C GLU A 184 -8.79 -20.06 -19.27
N ASN A 185 -8.83 -20.91 -18.24
CA ASN A 185 -8.48 -22.32 -18.35
C ASN A 185 -9.71 -23.20 -18.13
N ARG A 186 -10.31 -23.69 -19.22
CA ARG A 186 -11.49 -24.56 -19.13
C ARG A 186 -11.24 -25.87 -18.36
N ALA A 187 -9.99 -26.33 -18.22
CA ALA A 187 -9.67 -27.52 -17.43
C ALA A 187 -9.89 -27.30 -15.92
N LEU A 188 -9.86 -26.05 -15.45
CA LEU A 188 -10.13 -25.69 -14.06
C LEU A 188 -11.60 -25.85 -13.67
N ALA A 189 -12.53 -25.96 -14.63
CA ALA A 189 -13.97 -26.14 -14.34
C ALA A 189 -14.26 -27.40 -13.52
N ALA A 190 -13.39 -28.40 -13.60
CA ALA A 190 -13.47 -29.62 -12.78
C ALA A 190 -13.23 -29.38 -11.28
N TYR A 191 -12.74 -28.21 -10.88
CA TYR A 191 -12.53 -27.82 -9.49
C TYR A 191 -13.72 -27.00 -8.92
N GLY A 192 -14.78 -26.75 -9.72
CA GLY A 192 -15.91 -25.89 -9.33
C GLY A 192 -15.52 -24.40 -9.30
N GLY A 193 -16.37 -23.40 -9.02
CA GLY A 193 -17.84 -23.39 -8.95
C GLY A 193 -18.49 -23.76 -7.62
N SER A 194 -17.70 -24.06 -6.58
CA SER A 194 -18.23 -24.42 -5.26
C SER A 194 -19.22 -23.35 -4.77
N PRO A 195 -20.43 -23.72 -4.29
CA PRO A 195 -21.27 -22.75 -3.61
C PRO A 195 -20.43 -22.09 -2.52
N PRO A 196 -20.61 -20.77 -2.27
CA PRO A 196 -19.85 -20.08 -1.22
C PRO A 196 -19.90 -20.95 0.02
N ARG A 197 -18.73 -21.28 0.60
CA ARG A 197 -18.70 -22.05 1.85
C ARG A 197 -19.73 -21.39 2.77
N PRO A 198 -20.74 -22.11 3.28
CA PRO A 198 -21.71 -21.53 4.21
C PRO A 198 -21.03 -21.37 5.56
N HIS A 199 -20.04 -20.51 5.62
CA HIS A 199 -19.33 -20.13 6.81
C HIS A 199 -19.16 -18.63 6.68
N GLY A 200 -20.12 -17.88 7.23
CA GLY A 200 -19.84 -16.51 7.63
C GLY A 200 -18.49 -16.53 8.32
N HIS A 201 -17.55 -15.75 7.80
CA HIS A 201 -16.20 -15.67 8.36
C HIS A 201 -16.36 -15.45 9.86
N ARG A 202 -15.99 -16.47 10.67
CA ARG A 202 -16.00 -16.35 12.14
C ARG A 202 -14.91 -15.39 12.61
N ALA A 203 -13.93 -15.13 11.75
CA ALA A 203 -12.89 -14.13 11.98
C ALA A 203 -13.50 -12.72 11.87
N PRO A 204 -13.11 -11.78 12.75
CA PRO A 204 -13.58 -10.40 12.69
C PRO A 204 -13.32 -9.72 11.34
N ARG A 205 -12.23 -10.12 10.66
CA ARG A 205 -11.79 -9.62 9.35
C ARG A 205 -11.46 -10.76 8.39
N SER A 206 -11.72 -10.54 7.10
CA SER A 206 -11.30 -11.41 5.99
C SER A 206 -9.81 -11.22 5.66
N GLU A 207 -9.20 -12.16 4.94
CA GLU A 207 -7.78 -12.03 4.54
C GLU A 207 -7.48 -10.73 3.76
N PRO A 208 -8.34 -10.27 2.82
CA PRO A 208 -8.14 -8.98 2.14
C PRO A 208 -8.19 -7.77 3.07
N GLU A 209 -9.07 -7.76 4.07
CA GLU A 209 -9.16 -6.68 5.07
C GLU A 209 -7.85 -6.59 5.90
N LEU A 210 -7.33 -7.75 6.34
CA LEU A 210 -6.05 -7.84 7.06
C LEU A 210 -4.87 -7.37 6.17
N ALA A 211 -4.83 -7.82 4.92
CA ALA A 211 -3.82 -7.44 3.94
C ALA A 211 -3.81 -5.92 3.70
N TYR A 212 -4.98 -5.33 3.50
CA TYR A 212 -5.14 -3.90 3.26
C TYR A 212 -4.68 -3.07 4.48
N SER A 213 -5.08 -3.48 5.68
CA SER A 213 -4.63 -2.85 6.92
C SER A 213 -3.11 -2.92 7.06
N GLN A 214 -2.50 -4.10 6.86
CA GLN A 214 -1.03 -4.23 6.92
C GLN A 214 -0.32 -3.31 5.90
N PHE A 215 -0.82 -3.27 4.66
CA PHE A 215 -0.26 -2.42 3.62
C PHE A 215 -0.29 -0.94 4.02
N THR A 216 -1.44 -0.44 4.46
CA THR A 216 -1.62 0.98 4.81
C THR A 216 -0.75 1.39 6.00
N HIS A 217 -0.61 0.53 7.02
CA HIS A 217 0.32 0.76 8.13
C HIS A 217 1.78 0.81 7.68
N ARG A 218 2.22 -0.16 6.85
CA ARG A 218 3.61 -0.17 6.34
C ARG A 218 3.90 1.03 5.44
N PHE A 219 2.95 1.44 4.61
CA PHE A 219 3.05 2.64 3.79
C PHE A 219 3.21 3.89 4.66
N ALA A 220 2.37 4.04 5.69
CA ALA A 220 2.49 5.11 6.68
C ALA A 220 3.88 5.10 7.36
N GLY A 221 4.41 3.92 7.68
CA GLY A 221 5.77 3.75 8.20
C GLY A 221 6.85 4.31 7.27
N GLY A 222 6.77 3.99 5.98
CA GLY A 222 7.66 4.53 4.95
C GLY A 222 7.59 6.06 4.83
N VAL A 223 6.39 6.63 4.88
CA VAL A 223 6.19 8.09 4.85
C VAL A 223 6.79 8.77 6.09
N LEU A 224 6.65 8.18 7.27
CA LEU A 224 7.26 8.72 8.50
C LEU A 224 8.79 8.66 8.48
N LEU A 225 9.38 7.61 7.89
CA LEU A 225 10.83 7.53 7.68
C LEU A 225 11.33 8.61 6.72
N LEU A 226 10.59 8.85 5.63
CA LEU A 226 10.87 9.96 4.71
C LEU A 226 10.79 11.31 5.43
N LEU A 227 9.72 11.55 6.20
CA LEU A 227 9.56 12.75 7.02
C LEU A 227 10.72 12.93 8.01
N ALA A 228 11.13 11.86 8.71
CA ALA A 228 12.27 11.89 9.61
C ALA A 228 13.57 12.29 8.89
N ALA A 229 13.84 11.73 7.72
CA ALA A 229 15.02 12.04 6.91
C ALA A 229 15.01 13.50 6.41
N VAL A 230 13.87 13.96 5.89
CA VAL A 230 13.70 15.36 5.42
C VAL A 230 13.86 16.33 6.57
N ILE A 231 13.22 16.10 7.71
CA ILE A 231 13.31 16.96 8.89
C ILE A 231 14.75 16.99 9.43
N ALA A 232 15.45 15.86 9.45
CA ALA A 232 16.86 15.80 9.83
C ALA A 232 17.74 16.62 8.87
N TRP A 233 17.47 16.55 7.56
CA TRP A 233 18.18 17.32 6.55
C TRP A 233 17.89 18.84 6.63
N GLU A 234 16.63 19.23 6.76
CA GLU A 234 16.21 20.62 7.01
C GLU A 234 16.86 21.15 8.28
N SER A 235 16.90 20.31 9.33
CA SER A 235 17.50 20.66 10.61
C SER A 235 18.99 20.93 10.49
N ARG A 236 19.76 20.28 9.61
CA ARG A 236 21.23 20.47 9.48
C ARG A 236 21.63 21.90 9.06
N HIS A 237 20.79 22.58 8.28
CA HIS A 237 21.13 23.87 7.71
C HIS A 237 20.70 25.01 8.64
N ARG A 238 21.64 25.74 9.25
CA ARG A 238 21.35 26.97 10.02
C ARG A 238 20.92 28.08 9.03
N ARG A 239 19.63 28.20 8.73
CA ARG A 239 19.10 29.29 7.88
C ARG A 239 18.10 30.16 8.65
N PRO A 240 18.06 31.49 8.37
CA PRO A 240 17.32 32.47 9.16
C PRO A 240 15.80 32.30 9.13
N ARG A 241 15.27 31.64 8.09
CA ARG A 241 13.93 31.04 8.09
C ARG A 241 14.11 29.53 8.02
N PRO A 242 13.52 28.73 8.93
CA PRO A 242 13.52 27.29 8.76
C PRO A 242 12.76 26.97 7.48
N TRP A 243 13.50 26.54 6.46
CA TRP A 243 12.99 25.86 5.26
C TRP A 243 12.35 24.56 5.74
N SER A 244 11.16 24.68 6.32
CA SER A 244 10.34 23.58 6.85
C SER A 244 9.13 23.34 5.95
N TRP A 245 9.07 24.01 4.79
CA TRP A 245 7.95 23.87 3.87
C TRP A 245 7.90 22.47 3.26
N VAL A 246 9.03 21.81 3.04
CA VAL A 246 9.05 20.46 2.45
C VAL A 246 8.45 19.47 3.44
N SER A 247 8.96 19.41 4.67
CA SER A 247 8.35 18.57 5.71
C SER A 247 6.90 18.94 6.00
N SER A 248 6.55 20.23 5.97
CA SER A 248 5.16 20.68 6.17
C SER A 248 4.22 20.22 5.07
N VAL A 249 4.64 20.31 3.80
CA VAL A 249 3.86 19.81 2.67
C VAL A 249 3.71 18.29 2.76
N LEU A 250 4.78 17.57 3.09
CA LEU A 250 4.72 16.10 3.27
C LEU A 250 3.74 15.71 4.38
N TRP A 251 3.71 16.43 5.50
CA TRP A 251 2.73 16.21 6.57
C TRP A 251 1.27 16.41 6.11
N ILE A 252 1.01 17.46 5.31
CA ILE A 252 -0.33 17.70 4.74
C ILE A 252 -0.70 16.59 3.76
N LEU A 253 0.19 16.24 2.83
CA LEU A 253 -0.05 15.18 1.86
C LEU A 253 -0.29 13.84 2.55
N PHE A 254 0.44 13.54 3.62
CA PHE A 254 0.24 12.33 4.40
C PHE A 254 -1.16 12.28 5.04
N GLY A 255 -1.60 13.37 5.67
CA GLY A 255 -2.96 13.43 6.21
C GLY A 255 -4.04 13.35 5.14
N LEU A 256 -3.85 14.00 3.99
CA LEU A 256 -4.76 13.90 2.84
C LEU A 256 -4.82 12.49 2.24
N TYR A 257 -3.73 11.73 2.31
CA TYR A 257 -3.70 10.32 1.94
C TYR A 257 -4.48 9.45 2.92
N LEU A 258 -4.30 9.65 4.24
CA LEU A 258 -4.97 8.85 5.27
C LEU A 258 -6.50 8.95 5.22
N ILE A 259 -7.06 10.12 4.90
CA ILE A 259 -8.52 10.34 4.89
C ILE A 259 -9.27 9.28 4.03
N PRO A 260 -8.96 9.08 2.74
CA PRO A 260 -9.61 8.06 1.92
C PRO A 260 -9.11 6.63 2.14
N THR A 261 -7.89 6.41 2.62
CA THR A 261 -7.28 5.07 2.66
C THR A 261 -7.37 4.37 4.01
N SER A 262 -7.69 5.07 5.10
CA SER A 262 -7.83 4.42 6.42
C SER A 262 -9.10 3.58 6.52
N ASP A 263 -10.15 3.95 5.79
CA ASP A 263 -11.46 3.27 5.79
C ASP A 263 -11.98 3.26 4.34
N PRO A 264 -11.61 2.26 3.52
CA PRO A 264 -12.00 2.19 2.11
C PRO A 264 -13.51 2.07 1.91
N GLU A 265 -14.25 1.62 2.93
CA GLU A 265 -15.70 1.54 2.98
C GLU A 265 -16.39 2.88 3.29
N SER A 266 -15.64 3.83 3.85
CA SER A 266 -16.18 5.11 4.29
C SER A 266 -15.96 6.24 3.28
N TRP A 267 -16.70 7.33 3.46
CA TRP A 267 -16.51 8.55 2.68
C TRP A 267 -15.07 9.09 2.86
N PRO A 268 -14.40 9.56 1.78
CA PRO A 268 -14.92 9.80 0.43
C PRO A 268 -14.67 8.69 -0.59
N ALA A 269 -13.94 7.62 -0.23
CA ALA A 269 -13.49 6.60 -1.17
C ALA A 269 -14.57 5.53 -1.42
N GLY A 270 -15.23 5.11 -0.35
CA GLY A 270 -16.20 4.04 -0.34
C GLY A 270 -17.65 4.48 -0.46
N PRO A 271 -18.57 3.51 -0.32
CA PRO A 271 -20.00 3.73 -0.42
C PRO A 271 -20.63 4.39 0.82
N GLY A 272 -19.91 4.48 1.94
CA GLY A 272 -20.34 5.20 3.13
C GLY A 272 -20.60 6.69 2.85
N ARG A 273 -21.56 7.28 3.56
CA ARG A 273 -21.89 8.71 3.43
C ARG A 273 -21.11 9.52 4.45
N PHE A 274 -20.92 10.81 4.16
CA PHE A 274 -20.25 11.74 5.08
C PHE A 274 -20.84 11.73 6.51
N VAL A 275 -22.16 11.58 6.65
CA VAL A 275 -22.82 11.59 7.97
C VAL A 275 -22.51 10.33 8.77
N ASP A 276 -22.24 9.20 8.09
CA ASP A 276 -21.99 7.90 8.73
C ASP A 276 -20.66 7.91 9.52
N ILE A 277 -19.72 8.81 9.16
CA ILE A 277 -18.48 9.06 9.90
C ILE A 277 -18.76 9.41 11.37
N PHE A 278 -19.86 10.11 11.68
CA PHE A 278 -20.16 10.55 13.04
C PHE A 278 -20.93 9.51 13.85
N THR A 279 -21.40 8.45 13.21
CA THR A 279 -22.13 7.34 13.87
C THR A 279 -21.23 6.14 14.14
N ASP A 280 -20.16 5.98 13.37
CA ASP A 280 -19.15 4.95 13.57
C ASP A 280 -17.95 5.53 14.33
N SER A 281 -17.75 5.08 15.57
CA SER A 281 -16.66 5.57 16.41
C SER A 281 -15.27 5.21 15.90
N LEU A 282 -15.11 4.09 15.19
CA LEU A 282 -13.83 3.66 14.64
C LEU A 282 -13.44 4.57 13.48
N VAL A 283 -14.36 4.74 12.53
CA VAL A 283 -14.18 5.64 11.38
C VAL A 283 -13.96 7.08 11.86
N LEU A 284 -14.73 7.55 12.86
CA LEU A 284 -14.55 8.89 13.43
C LEU A 284 -13.13 9.07 13.98
N GLN A 285 -12.61 8.08 14.71
CA GLN A 285 -11.24 8.11 15.24
C GLN A 285 -10.22 8.17 14.10
N HIS A 286 -10.34 7.33 13.07
CA HIS A 286 -9.44 7.36 11.91
C HIS A 286 -9.46 8.73 11.22
N LYS A 287 -10.64 9.29 10.91
CA LYS A 287 -10.74 10.61 10.27
C LYS A 287 -10.17 11.72 11.16
N ALA A 288 -10.43 11.68 12.47
CA ALA A 288 -9.90 12.66 13.41
C ALA A 288 -8.38 12.59 13.51
N LEU A 289 -7.79 11.38 13.57
CA LEU A 289 -6.34 11.19 13.64
C LEU A 289 -5.65 11.55 12.32
N ALA A 290 -6.29 11.33 11.17
CA ALA A 290 -5.80 11.78 9.87
C ALA A 290 -5.67 13.32 9.78
N MET A 291 -6.42 14.09 10.58
CA MET A 291 -6.27 15.55 10.65
C MET A 291 -4.99 16.00 11.37
N VAL A 292 -4.40 15.17 12.23
CA VAL A 292 -3.21 15.56 13.03
C VAL A 292 -1.99 15.83 12.13
N PRO A 293 -1.63 14.97 11.17
CA PRO A 293 -0.64 15.29 10.13
C PRO A 293 -0.91 16.61 9.41
N ILE A 294 -2.15 16.87 8.99
CA ILE A 294 -2.52 18.11 8.30
C ILE A 294 -2.27 19.31 9.21
N ALA A 295 -2.67 19.22 10.48
CA ALA A 295 -2.42 20.27 11.47
C ALA A 295 -0.91 20.52 11.66
N PHE A 296 -0.08 19.48 11.71
CA PHE A 296 1.39 19.63 11.80
C PHE A 296 1.95 20.42 10.62
N GLY A 297 1.55 20.08 9.39
CA GLY A 297 2.03 20.78 8.22
C GLY A 297 1.52 22.21 8.09
N VAL A 298 0.23 22.45 8.36
CA VAL A 298 -0.34 23.83 8.36
C VAL A 298 0.38 24.70 9.40
N VAL A 299 0.59 24.18 10.61
CA VAL A 299 1.34 24.89 11.65
C VAL A 299 2.77 25.17 11.21
N GLY A 300 3.44 24.21 10.56
CA GLY A 300 4.78 24.40 9.99
C GLY A 300 4.84 25.55 8.96
N ILE A 301 3.91 25.59 8.01
CA ILE A 301 3.81 26.68 7.02
C ILE A 301 3.58 28.02 7.69
N LEU A 302 2.57 28.12 8.56
CA LEU A 302 2.24 29.36 9.26
C LEU A 302 3.38 29.85 10.17
N ARG A 303 4.16 28.93 10.77
CA ARG A 303 5.39 29.26 11.50
C ARG A 303 6.47 29.83 10.58
N SER A 304 6.69 29.23 9.42
CA SER A 304 7.67 29.70 8.43
C SER A 304 7.32 31.09 7.86
N ALA A 305 6.02 31.39 7.74
CA ALA A 305 5.49 32.67 7.31
C ALA A 305 5.51 33.75 8.41
N GLY A 306 5.74 33.37 9.68
CA GLY A 306 5.77 34.29 10.81
C GLY A 306 4.40 34.68 11.37
N VAL A 307 3.33 34.00 10.94
CA VAL A 307 1.93 34.38 11.21
C VAL A 307 1.46 34.01 12.63
N ILE A 308 1.93 32.88 13.20
CA ILE A 308 1.47 32.40 14.52
C ILE A 308 2.21 33.11 15.65
N GLU A 309 1.58 33.39 16.80
CA GLU A 309 2.26 33.94 18.00
C GLU A 309 3.16 32.93 18.72
N ARG A 310 4.22 33.42 19.40
CA ARG A 310 5.27 32.60 20.02
C ARG A 310 4.74 31.51 20.99
N VAL A 311 3.67 31.75 21.74
CA VAL A 311 3.10 30.76 22.69
C VAL A 311 2.35 29.63 21.97
N ARG A 312 1.52 29.97 20.98
CA ARG A 312 0.85 28.97 20.13
C ARG A 312 1.87 28.13 19.34
N ARG A 313 3.04 28.71 19.00
CA ARG A 313 4.16 28.00 18.34
C ARG A 313 4.76 26.86 19.16
N THR A 314 4.70 26.89 20.48
CA THR A 314 5.42 25.94 21.37
C THR A 314 4.54 24.92 22.07
N VAL A 315 3.21 25.03 21.96
CA VAL A 315 2.25 24.16 22.68
C VAL A 315 1.47 23.26 21.74
N LEU A 316 1.11 23.73 20.54
CA LEU A 316 0.16 23.03 19.67
C LEU A 316 0.65 21.66 19.19
N VAL A 317 1.87 21.58 18.64
CA VAL A 317 2.44 20.30 18.15
C VAL A 317 2.63 19.28 19.28
N PRO A 318 3.23 19.63 20.44
CA PRO A 318 3.31 18.71 21.59
C PRO A 318 1.96 18.19 22.06
N VAL A 319 0.95 19.07 22.19
CA VAL A 319 -0.38 18.68 22.69
C VAL A 319 -1.05 17.74 21.69
N LEU A 320 -1.03 18.06 20.40
CA LEU A 320 -1.58 17.18 19.36
C LEU A 320 -0.87 15.82 19.32
N ALA A 321 0.46 15.78 19.48
CA ALA A 321 1.22 14.53 19.55
C ALA A 321 0.84 13.68 20.78
N VAL A 322 0.66 14.31 21.95
CA VAL A 322 0.20 13.61 23.17
C VAL A 322 -1.23 13.10 23.00
N LEU A 323 -2.16 13.93 22.52
CA LEU A 323 -3.55 13.51 22.33
C LEU A 323 -3.68 12.38 21.31
N ALA A 324 -2.97 12.48 20.18
CA ALA A 324 -2.90 11.41 19.20
C ALA A 324 -2.29 10.14 19.81
N GLY A 325 -1.18 10.25 20.54
CA GLY A 325 -0.55 9.12 21.21
C GLY A 325 -1.44 8.45 22.25
N VAL A 326 -2.16 9.23 23.06
CA VAL A 326 -3.12 8.73 24.07
C VAL A 326 -4.28 8.00 23.39
N SER A 327 -4.78 8.51 22.27
CA SER A 327 -5.90 7.86 21.55
C SER A 327 -5.56 6.45 21.06
N LEU A 328 -4.28 6.17 20.73
CA LEU A 328 -3.86 4.84 20.26
C LEU A 328 -3.97 3.75 21.34
N PHE A 329 -4.01 4.10 22.63
CA PHE A 329 -4.24 3.13 23.70
C PHE A 329 -5.69 2.65 23.78
N VAL A 330 -6.62 3.36 23.13
CA VAL A 330 -8.05 3.02 23.11
C VAL A 330 -8.56 2.80 21.68
N HIS A 331 -7.65 2.59 20.75
CA HIS A 331 -7.94 2.36 19.34
C HIS A 331 -7.98 0.86 19.06
N PHE A 332 -9.15 0.35 18.66
CA PHE A 332 -9.39 -1.07 18.40
C PHE A 332 -10.00 -1.27 17.02
N HIS A 333 -9.37 -2.10 16.22
CA HIS A 333 -9.72 -2.39 14.83
C HIS A 333 -11.08 -3.11 14.69
N ASP A 334 -11.55 -3.77 15.75
CA ASP A 334 -12.84 -4.45 15.78
C ASP A 334 -13.83 -3.78 16.77
N GLY A 335 -13.53 -2.56 17.24
CA GLY A 335 -14.40 -1.76 18.12
C GLY A 335 -14.52 -2.25 19.56
N HIS A 336 -13.81 -3.31 19.95
CA HIS A 336 -13.83 -3.87 21.31
C HIS A 336 -12.43 -4.07 21.87
N PHE A 337 -12.28 -4.00 23.19
CA PHE A 337 -10.98 -4.17 23.85
C PHE A 337 -10.52 -5.63 23.78
N HIS A 338 -9.33 -5.85 23.24
CA HIS A 338 -8.63 -7.14 23.25
C HIS A 338 -7.12 -6.94 23.47
N LEU A 339 -6.52 -7.81 24.27
CA LEU A 339 -5.07 -7.83 24.51
C LEU A 339 -4.40 -8.76 23.51
N ASP A 340 -4.11 -8.25 22.32
CA ASP A 340 -3.48 -8.97 21.22
C ASP A 340 -2.24 -8.25 20.70
N ALA A 341 -1.59 -8.83 19.69
CA ALA A 341 -0.41 -8.22 19.07
C ALA A 341 -0.73 -6.86 18.44
N ILE A 342 -1.97 -6.66 17.96
CA ILE A 342 -2.44 -5.38 17.43
C ILE A 342 -2.40 -4.33 18.54
N TYR A 343 -2.98 -4.60 19.71
CA TYR A 343 -2.95 -3.70 20.85
C TYR A 343 -1.52 -3.37 21.31
N VAL A 344 -0.62 -4.36 21.39
CA VAL A 344 0.78 -4.12 21.79
C VAL A 344 1.48 -3.17 20.82
N GLN A 345 1.27 -3.34 19.52
CA GLN A 345 1.82 -2.47 18.49
C GLN A 345 1.24 -1.05 18.61
N HIS A 346 -0.07 -0.91 18.81
CA HIS A 346 -0.72 0.39 19.02
C HIS A 346 -0.26 1.08 20.30
N ALA A 347 -0.10 0.35 21.40
CA ALA A 347 0.44 0.86 22.66
C ALA A 347 1.90 1.33 22.50
N ALA A 348 2.73 0.61 21.73
CA ALA A 348 4.10 1.02 21.43
C ALA A 348 4.14 2.31 20.58
N MET A 349 3.27 2.42 19.56
CA MET A 349 3.10 3.65 18.77
C MET A 349 2.62 4.81 19.64
N GLY A 350 1.60 4.57 20.48
CA GLY A 350 1.05 5.53 21.43
C GLY A 350 2.09 6.05 22.43
N ALA A 351 2.84 5.14 23.05
CA ALA A 351 3.93 5.48 23.97
C ALA A 351 5.03 6.31 23.28
N THR A 352 5.38 5.96 22.05
CA THR A 352 6.36 6.71 21.24
C THR A 352 5.87 8.14 20.98
N ALA A 353 4.61 8.31 20.58
CA ALA A 353 4.00 9.62 20.31
C ALA A 353 3.84 10.48 21.58
N VAL A 354 3.39 9.88 22.69
CA VAL A 354 3.32 10.56 24.00
C VAL A 354 4.71 10.97 24.46
N GLY A 355 5.70 10.08 24.37
CA GLY A 355 7.09 10.37 24.72
C GLY A 355 7.66 11.53 23.91
N ALA A 356 7.41 11.55 22.60
CA ALA A 356 7.80 12.65 21.72
C ALA A 356 7.15 13.99 22.13
N GLY A 357 5.84 13.97 22.39
CA GLY A 357 5.09 15.16 22.81
C GLY A 357 5.55 15.72 24.16
N VAL A 358 5.76 14.86 25.17
CA VAL A 358 6.27 15.24 26.49
C VAL A 358 7.70 15.79 26.37
N MET A 359 8.58 15.13 25.61
CA MET A 359 9.94 15.59 25.37
C MET A 359 9.95 16.99 24.70
N LEU A 360 9.10 17.21 23.69
CA LEU A 360 8.93 18.53 23.06
C LEU A 360 8.47 19.60 24.07
N PHE A 361 7.63 19.24 25.03
CA PHE A 361 7.15 20.15 26.06
C PHE A 361 8.25 20.52 27.08
N LEU A 362 9.06 19.54 27.51
CA LEU A 362 10.09 19.74 28.53
C LEU A 362 11.35 20.41 27.99
N ALA A 363 11.80 20.02 26.79
CA ALA A 363 13.11 20.44 26.27
C ALA A 363 13.16 21.92 25.84
N ARG A 364 12.01 22.57 25.62
CA ARG A 364 11.94 23.98 25.17
C ARG A 364 12.39 25.01 26.21
N HIS A 365 12.58 24.61 27.46
CA HIS A 365 12.90 25.52 28.56
C HIS A 365 14.41 25.73 28.75
N THR A 366 15.28 25.04 27.99
CA THR A 366 16.74 25.19 28.09
C THR A 366 17.43 25.18 26.71
N PRO A 367 18.55 25.91 26.53
CA PRO A 367 19.33 25.87 25.27
C PRO A 367 19.88 24.49 24.92
N ARG A 368 20.25 23.69 25.94
CA ARG A 368 20.66 22.30 25.77
C ARG A 368 19.49 21.42 25.30
N GLY A 369 18.30 21.66 25.84
CA GLY A 369 17.08 20.99 25.42
C GLY A 369 16.70 21.33 23.97
N GLU A 370 16.84 22.57 23.53
CA GLU A 370 16.63 22.94 22.11
C GLU A 370 17.60 22.21 21.17
N ALA A 371 18.87 22.10 21.55
CA ALA A 371 19.87 21.36 20.76
C ALA A 371 19.60 19.85 20.69
N LEU A 372 19.15 19.26 21.82
CA LEU A 372 18.73 17.86 21.88
C LEU A 372 17.48 17.62 21.01
N MET A 373 16.51 18.54 21.08
CA MET A 373 15.22 18.39 20.39
C MET A 373 15.34 18.42 18.86
N ARG A 374 16.32 19.17 18.34
CA ARG A 374 16.65 19.21 16.91
C ARG A 374 16.88 17.82 16.31
N TRP A 375 17.34 16.87 17.13
CA TRP A 375 17.61 15.48 16.70
C TRP A 375 16.64 14.47 17.32
N ALA A 376 16.10 14.74 18.50
CA ALA A 376 15.13 13.84 19.13
C ALA A 376 13.83 13.70 18.32
N TRP A 377 13.33 14.81 17.75
CA TRP A 377 12.09 14.79 16.95
C TRP A 377 12.15 13.86 15.73
N PRO A 378 13.11 13.99 14.79
CA PRO A 378 13.23 13.03 13.69
C PRO A 378 13.57 11.61 14.19
N GLY A 379 14.24 11.47 15.34
CA GLY A 379 14.47 10.16 15.97
C GLY A 379 13.19 9.44 16.39
N PHE A 380 12.25 10.14 17.04
CA PHE A 380 10.95 9.58 17.40
C PHE A 380 10.09 9.25 16.18
N LEU A 381 10.11 10.11 15.15
CA LEU A 381 9.42 9.81 13.89
C LEU A 381 10.00 8.58 13.20
N ALA A 382 11.33 8.43 13.21
CA ALA A 382 11.97 7.25 12.67
C ALA A 382 11.59 5.98 13.45
N LEU A 383 11.54 6.05 14.79
CA LEU A 383 11.09 4.93 15.63
C LEU A 383 9.63 4.55 15.31
N LEU A 384 8.73 5.53 15.24
CA LEU A 384 7.32 5.29 14.88
C LEU A 384 7.20 4.68 13.47
N GLY A 385 7.99 5.19 12.52
CA GLY A 385 8.06 4.66 11.16
C GLY A 385 8.55 3.20 11.10
N LEU A 386 9.55 2.85 11.91
CA LEU A 386 10.06 1.48 12.01
C LEU A 386 9.03 0.52 12.62
N ILE A 387 8.31 0.93 13.67
CA ILE A 387 7.25 0.13 14.28
C ILE A 387 6.15 -0.18 13.25
N LEU A 388 5.72 0.83 12.48
CA LEU A 388 4.73 0.68 11.43
C LEU A 388 5.22 -0.17 10.25
N LEU A 389 6.50 -0.09 9.90
CA LEU A 389 7.08 -0.87 8.80
C LEU A 389 7.09 -2.38 9.10
N VAL A 390 7.21 -2.75 10.37
CA VAL A 390 7.13 -4.15 10.83
C VAL A 390 5.74 -4.52 11.33
N TYR A 391 4.72 -3.68 11.07
CA TYR A 391 3.36 -3.95 11.51
C TYR A 391 2.83 -5.24 10.87
N VAL A 392 2.17 -6.04 11.71
CA VAL A 392 1.52 -7.29 11.32
C VAL A 392 0.16 -7.38 12.03
N GLU A 393 -0.83 -7.76 11.24
CA GLU A 393 -2.17 -8.11 11.71
C GLU A 393 -2.33 -9.63 11.58
N MET A 394 -2.70 -10.31 12.67
CA MET A 394 -2.72 -11.77 12.77
C MET A 394 -4.13 -12.32 12.90
#